data_AF-A0A0S8JFT3-F1
#
_entry.id   AF-A0A0S8JFT3-F1
#
_cell.length_a   1.000
_cell.length_b   1.000
_cell.length_c   1.000
_cell.angle_alpha   90.00
_cell.angle_beta   90.00
_cell.angle_gamma   90.00
#
_symmetry.space_group_name_H-M   'P 1'
#
loop_
_entity.id
_entity.type
_entity.pdbx_description
1 polymer ?
#
loop_
_entity_poly.entity_id
_entity_poly.type
_entity_poly.pdbx_seq_one_letter_code
_entity_poly.pdbx_strand_id
1 'polypeptide(L)'
;GTTGWYERLEEIAADVQKRKGAVVHGANFSIGVNLFFRLVEHAGNLFGSLQDRDFYIAEAHHRAKLDAPSGTARRLAEILLARCRHKTGKAPLGLDGPISTDQLQTVAIRAGWIAGTHRVGIEGPHDSVVLEHQARSREGFADGALRAAEWLATAPPGLYRFEDVLDDVLARE
;
A
#
# COMPACT_ATOMS: atom_id res chain seq x y z
N GLY A 1 5.06 8.32 9.53
CA GLY A 1 5.61 6.95 9.56
C GLY A 1 4.75 5.96 10.34
N THR A 2 4.27 6.32 11.53
CA THR A 2 3.38 5.48 12.36
C THR A 2 2.08 5.13 11.63
N THR A 3 1.56 3.90 11.82
CA THR A 3 0.30 3.42 11.25
C THR A 3 -0.75 3.19 12.35
N GLY A 4 -2.03 3.02 11.98
CA GLY A 4 -3.09 2.59 12.92
C GLY A 4 -3.88 3.71 13.59
N TRP A 5 -3.75 4.96 13.10
CA TRP A 5 -4.46 6.13 13.65
C TRP A 5 -5.36 6.81 12.61
N TYR A 6 -5.55 6.23 11.42
CA TYR A 6 -6.22 6.88 10.28
C TYR A 6 -7.69 7.28 10.56
N GLU A 7 -8.34 6.67 11.55
CA GLU A 7 -9.67 7.08 12.02
C GLU A 7 -9.69 8.50 12.62
N ARG A 8 -8.51 9.04 12.97
CA ARG A 8 -8.33 10.39 13.53
C ARG A 8 -7.75 11.38 12.51
N LEU A 9 -7.85 11.08 11.21
CA LEU A 9 -7.30 11.94 10.15
C LEU A 9 -7.87 13.35 10.19
N GLU A 10 -9.18 13.50 10.38
CA GLU A 10 -9.85 14.81 10.43
C GLU A 10 -9.38 15.65 11.62
N GLU A 11 -9.26 15.04 12.80
CA GLU A 11 -8.73 15.67 14.01
C GLU A 11 -7.31 16.18 13.79
N ILE A 12 -6.45 15.34 13.23
CA ILE A 12 -5.04 15.69 12.96
C ILE A 12 -4.94 16.77 11.88
N ALA A 13 -5.75 16.71 10.83
CA ALA A 13 -5.77 17.74 9.79
C ALA A 13 -6.15 19.12 10.38
N ALA A 14 -7.17 19.17 11.24
CA ALA A 14 -7.58 20.38 11.93
C ALA A 14 -6.46 20.94 12.83
N ASP A 15 -5.77 20.08 13.57
CA ASP A 15 -4.65 20.47 14.43
C ASP A 15 -3.44 20.99 13.65
N VAL A 16 -3.09 20.34 12.54
CA VAL A 16 -2.01 20.75 11.63
C VAL A 16 -2.32 22.14 11.06
N GLN A 17 -3.56 22.36 10.60
CA GLN A 17 -4.00 23.65 10.08
C GLN A 17 -3.98 24.74 11.15
N LYS A 18 -4.50 24.46 12.35
CA LYS A 18 -4.50 25.40 13.50
C LYS A 18 -3.10 25.84 13.88
N ARG A 19 -2.12 24.93 13.81
CA ARG A 19 -0.72 25.19 14.14
C ARG A 19 0.09 25.73 12.96
N LYS A 20 -0.52 25.88 11.77
CA LYS A 20 0.17 26.25 10.52
C LYS A 20 1.37 25.33 10.23
N GLY A 21 1.25 24.06 10.59
CA GLY A 21 2.28 23.05 10.37
C GLY A 21 2.10 22.32 9.05
N ALA A 22 3.11 21.53 8.68
CA ALA A 22 3.04 20.60 7.55
C ALA A 22 3.41 19.20 8.04
N VAL A 23 2.65 18.19 7.64
CA VAL A 23 2.85 16.79 8.03
C VAL A 23 2.71 15.90 6.81
N VAL A 24 3.69 15.03 6.59
CA VAL A 24 3.57 13.92 5.63
C VAL A 24 3.26 12.63 6.40
N HIS A 25 2.22 11.92 5.97
CA HIS A 25 1.85 10.61 6.47
C HIS A 25 1.72 9.60 5.32
N GLY A 26 1.71 8.31 5.64
CA GLY A 26 1.59 7.27 4.62
C GLY A 26 1.75 5.89 5.22
N ALA A 27 1.14 4.90 4.57
CA ALA A 27 1.28 3.50 4.97
C ALA A 27 2.71 2.98 4.78
N ASN A 28 3.47 3.58 3.86
CA ASN A 28 4.85 3.23 3.57
C ASN A 28 5.62 4.43 2.99
N PHE A 29 6.84 4.68 3.49
CA PHE A 29 7.72 5.75 3.00
C PHE A 29 8.75 5.25 1.97
N SER A 30 8.78 3.96 1.63
CA SER A 30 9.63 3.48 0.55
C SER A 30 9.17 4.03 -0.80
N ILE A 31 10.05 4.71 -1.52
CA ILE A 31 9.81 5.13 -2.91
C ILE A 31 9.39 3.92 -3.77
N GLY A 32 10.12 2.80 -3.64
CA GLY A 32 9.82 1.56 -4.34
C GLY A 32 8.40 1.04 -4.09
N VAL A 33 7.92 1.09 -2.84
CA VAL A 33 6.53 0.69 -2.53
C VAL A 33 5.51 1.65 -3.13
N ASN A 34 5.78 2.95 -3.14
CA ASN A 34 4.82 3.92 -3.68
C ASN A 34 4.76 3.85 -5.22
N LEU A 35 5.90 3.61 -5.90
CA LEU A 35 5.90 3.30 -7.32
C LEU A 35 5.21 1.95 -7.61
N PHE A 36 5.39 0.96 -6.75
CA PHE A 36 4.68 -0.31 -6.84
C PHE A 36 3.17 -0.14 -6.74
N PHE A 37 2.66 0.74 -5.88
CA PHE A 37 1.22 1.08 -5.85
C PHE A 37 0.72 1.61 -7.20
N ARG A 38 1.48 2.48 -7.87
CA ARG A 38 1.13 3.01 -9.19
C ARG A 38 1.10 1.91 -10.26
N LEU A 39 2.07 0.97 -10.22
CA LEU A 39 2.08 -0.19 -11.11
C LEU A 39 0.86 -1.09 -10.90
N VAL A 40 0.50 -1.36 -9.65
CA VAL A 40 -0.68 -2.16 -9.30
C VAL A 40 -1.97 -1.45 -9.69
N GLU A 41 -2.05 -0.13 -9.50
CA GLU A 41 -3.20 0.65 -9.98
C GLU A 41 -3.34 0.57 -11.50
N HIS A 42 -2.23 0.72 -12.23
CA HIS A 42 -2.23 0.60 -13.68
C HIS A 42 -2.65 -0.81 -14.14
N ALA A 43 -2.11 -1.85 -13.50
CA ALA A 43 -2.55 -3.22 -13.75
C ALA A 43 -4.04 -3.41 -13.45
N GLY A 44 -4.54 -2.86 -12.34
CA GLY A 44 -5.97 -2.86 -12.01
C GLY A 44 -6.83 -2.17 -13.08
N ASN A 45 -6.35 -1.09 -13.69
CA ASN A 45 -7.05 -0.43 -14.81
C ASN A 45 -7.10 -1.29 -16.07
N LEU A 46 -6.02 -2.02 -16.39
CA LEU A 46 -5.92 -2.86 -17.59
C LEU A 46 -6.71 -4.17 -17.44
N PHE A 47 -6.54 -4.85 -16.31
CA PHE A 47 -7.07 -6.20 -16.08
C PHE A 47 -8.43 -6.19 -15.36
N GLY A 48 -8.79 -5.11 -14.64
CA GLY A 48 -9.97 -5.07 -13.76
C GLY A 48 -11.33 -5.14 -14.46
N SER A 49 -11.36 -4.99 -15.80
CA SER A 49 -12.54 -5.18 -16.64
C SER A 49 -12.69 -6.61 -17.19
N LEU A 50 -11.64 -7.42 -17.11
CA LEU A 50 -11.62 -8.81 -17.56
C LEU A 50 -12.20 -9.71 -16.46
N GLN A 51 -13.39 -10.28 -16.71
CA GLN A 51 -14.11 -11.07 -15.70
C GLN A 51 -13.49 -12.45 -15.44
N ASP A 52 -12.66 -12.92 -16.37
CA ASP A 52 -11.92 -14.18 -16.30
C ASP A 52 -10.53 -14.00 -15.67
N ARG A 53 -10.25 -12.84 -15.05
CA ARG A 53 -9.03 -12.59 -14.30
C ARG A 53 -9.36 -12.39 -12.82
N ASP A 54 -8.73 -13.21 -11.98
CA ASP A 54 -8.83 -13.11 -10.53
C ASP A 54 -7.59 -12.43 -9.95
N PHE A 55 -7.77 -11.65 -8.88
CA PHE A 55 -6.70 -10.94 -8.19
C PHE A 55 -6.52 -11.51 -6.79
N TYR A 56 -5.26 -11.62 -6.36
CA TYR A 56 -4.92 -11.92 -4.97
C TYR A 56 -3.74 -11.09 -4.49
N ILE A 57 -3.65 -10.92 -3.16
CA ILE A 57 -2.53 -10.28 -2.50
C ILE A 57 -1.85 -11.30 -1.59
N ALA A 58 -0.52 -11.39 -1.68
CA ALA A 58 0.27 -12.14 -0.72
C ALA A 58 1.34 -11.24 -0.10
N GLU A 59 1.54 -11.35 1.21
CA GLU A 59 2.62 -10.64 1.89
C GLU A 59 3.44 -11.55 2.81
N ALA A 60 4.69 -11.18 3.02
CA ALA A 60 5.57 -11.82 4.01
C ALA A 60 6.33 -10.76 4.81
N HIS A 61 6.37 -10.95 6.13
CA HIS A 61 7.13 -10.09 7.04
C HIS A 61 7.77 -10.92 8.15
N HIS A 62 8.69 -10.30 8.89
CA HIS A 62 9.33 -10.88 10.07
C HIS A 62 8.30 -11.33 11.13
N ARG A 63 8.69 -12.30 11.95
CA ARG A 63 7.81 -12.93 12.97
C ARG A 63 7.18 -11.95 13.97
N ALA A 64 7.87 -10.85 14.26
CA ALA A 64 7.46 -9.86 15.26
C ALA A 64 6.44 -8.82 14.73
N LYS A 65 6.04 -8.87 13.46
CA LYS A 65 5.06 -7.93 12.92
C LYS A 65 3.66 -8.27 13.45
N LEU A 66 3.07 -7.33 14.18
CA LEU A 66 1.82 -7.53 14.93
C LEU A 66 0.56 -7.43 14.08
N ASP A 67 0.52 -6.48 13.15
CA ASP A 67 -0.62 -6.24 12.28
C ASP A 67 -0.66 -7.24 11.12
N ALA A 68 -1.83 -7.79 10.83
CA ALA A 68 -2.12 -8.57 9.62
C ALA A 68 -3.51 -8.15 9.06
N PRO A 69 -3.66 -7.97 7.73
CA PRO A 69 -2.56 -7.80 6.78
C PRO A 69 -1.85 -6.45 7.04
N SER A 70 -0.63 -6.26 6.51
CA SER A 70 0.11 -5.00 6.70
C SER A 70 -0.63 -3.79 6.12
N GLY A 71 -0.27 -2.59 6.58
CA GLY A 71 -0.76 -1.34 5.97
C GLY A 71 -0.56 -1.27 4.45
N THR A 72 0.58 -1.76 3.94
CA THR A 72 0.84 -1.84 2.49
C THR A 72 -0.13 -2.80 1.79
N ALA A 73 -0.38 -3.99 2.35
CA ALA A 73 -1.35 -4.93 1.79
C ALA A 73 -2.79 -4.40 1.83
N ARG A 74 -3.18 -3.66 2.89
CA ARG A 74 -4.49 -2.99 2.97
C ARG A 74 -4.64 -1.94 1.87
N ARG A 75 -3.59 -1.16 1.62
CA ARG A 75 -3.55 -0.15 0.56
C ARG A 75 -3.64 -0.78 -0.84
N LEU A 76 -2.92 -1.88 -1.09
CA LEU A 76 -3.04 -2.65 -2.33
C LEU A 76 -4.48 -3.14 -2.55
N ALA A 77 -5.13 -3.64 -1.50
CA ALA A 77 -6.51 -4.10 -1.57
C ALA A 77 -7.48 -2.95 -1.90
N GLU A 78 -7.29 -1.76 -1.31
CA GLU A 78 -8.08 -0.57 -1.64
C GLU A 78 -7.90 -0.16 -3.10
N ILE A 79 -6.67 -0.17 -3.62
CA ILE A 79 -6.38 0.15 -5.01
C ILE A 79 -7.10 -0.85 -5.93
N LEU A 80 -6.95 -2.15 -5.68
CA LEU A 80 -7.57 -3.18 -6.52
C LEU A 80 -9.10 -3.12 -6.47
N LEU A 81 -9.71 -2.96 -5.30
CA LEU A 81 -11.17 -2.84 -5.17
C LEU A 81 -11.72 -1.58 -5.86
N ALA A 82 -10.93 -0.52 -5.95
CA ALA A 82 -11.33 0.69 -6.66
C ALA A 82 -11.22 0.58 -8.19
N ARG A 83 -10.58 -0.46 -8.72
CA ARG A 83 -10.32 -0.65 -10.17
C ARG A 83 -10.93 -1.94 -10.74
N CYS A 84 -11.05 -2.99 -9.95
CA CYS A 84 -11.56 -4.30 -10.35
C CYS A 84 -13.07 -4.38 -10.09
N ARG A 85 -13.88 -4.25 -11.14
CA ARG A 85 -15.35 -4.11 -11.01
C ARG A 85 -16.03 -5.35 -10.45
N HIS A 86 -15.43 -6.52 -10.63
CA HIS A 86 -15.97 -7.79 -10.16
C HIS A 86 -15.51 -8.14 -8.74
N LYS A 87 -14.64 -7.34 -8.10
CA LYS A 87 -14.26 -7.49 -6.70
C LYS A 87 -15.01 -6.48 -5.84
N THR A 88 -15.92 -6.96 -4.99
CA THR A 88 -16.85 -6.14 -4.20
C THR A 88 -16.40 -5.97 -2.74
N GLY A 89 -15.46 -6.78 -2.28
CA GLY A 89 -14.99 -6.75 -0.90
C GLY A 89 -13.71 -7.53 -0.66
N LYS A 90 -13.20 -7.45 0.57
CA LYS A 90 -12.04 -8.21 1.04
C LYS A 90 -12.51 -9.54 1.60
N ALA A 91 -11.83 -10.64 1.25
CA ALA A 91 -12.07 -11.93 1.89
C ALA A 91 -11.53 -11.93 3.33
N PRO A 92 -12.02 -12.82 4.20
CA PRO A 92 -11.36 -13.11 5.48
C PRO A 92 -9.90 -13.55 5.27
N LEU A 93 -9.02 -13.23 6.23
CA LEU A 93 -7.59 -13.60 6.14
C LEU A 93 -7.34 -15.11 6.23
N GLY A 94 -8.27 -15.86 6.85
CA GLY A 94 -8.23 -17.31 6.95
C GLY A 94 -9.15 -17.95 5.92
N LEU A 95 -8.84 -19.20 5.56
CA LEU A 95 -9.73 -20.06 4.80
C LEU A 95 -10.58 -20.88 5.77
N ASP A 96 -11.88 -20.64 5.76
CA ASP A 96 -12.89 -21.49 6.39
C ASP A 96 -13.99 -21.76 5.35
N GLY A 97 -13.70 -22.68 4.44
CA GLY A 97 -14.52 -22.95 3.27
C GLY A 97 -14.17 -22.11 2.03
N PRO A 98 -15.01 -22.16 0.99
CA PRO A 98 -14.77 -21.46 -0.27
C PRO A 98 -14.90 -19.94 -0.11
N ILE A 99 -13.97 -19.20 -0.72
CA ILE A 99 -14.07 -17.75 -0.86
C ILE A 99 -14.92 -17.43 -2.10
N SER A 100 -15.83 -16.47 -1.98
CA SER A 100 -16.63 -16.01 -3.11
C SER A 100 -15.74 -15.36 -4.18
N THR A 101 -16.05 -15.59 -5.46
CA THR A 101 -15.26 -15.07 -6.59
C THR A 101 -15.20 -13.55 -6.65
N ASP A 102 -16.14 -12.86 -6.01
CA ASP A 102 -16.16 -11.39 -5.88
C ASP A 102 -15.37 -10.85 -4.67
N GLN A 103 -14.76 -11.72 -3.87
CA GLN A 103 -13.92 -11.31 -2.75
C GLN A 103 -12.43 -11.35 -3.10
N LEU A 104 -11.71 -10.29 -2.73
CA LEU A 104 -10.27 -10.18 -2.92
C LEU A 104 -9.55 -10.89 -1.76
N GLN A 105 -8.84 -11.98 -2.07
CA GLN A 105 -8.08 -12.72 -1.06
C GLN A 105 -6.77 -12.01 -0.72
N THR A 106 -6.45 -11.93 0.57
CA THR A 106 -5.15 -11.48 1.06
C THR A 106 -4.58 -12.51 2.03
N VAL A 107 -3.36 -12.99 1.78
CA VAL A 107 -2.65 -13.92 2.66
C VAL A 107 -1.44 -13.24 3.28
N ALA A 108 -1.16 -13.55 4.55
CA ALA A 108 -0.10 -12.92 5.32
C ALA A 108 0.81 -13.96 6.00
N ILE A 109 2.10 -13.90 5.69
CA ILE A 109 3.14 -14.77 6.25
C ILE A 109 3.94 -13.99 7.31
N ARG A 110 4.21 -14.63 8.44
CA ARG A 110 5.07 -14.10 9.53
C ARG A 110 6.21 -15.08 9.78
N ALA A 111 7.39 -14.79 9.21
CA ALA A 111 8.52 -15.71 9.23
C ALA A 111 9.87 -14.97 9.34
N GLY A 112 10.73 -15.49 10.22
CA GLY A 112 12.12 -15.07 10.35
C GLY A 112 12.30 -13.54 10.48
N TRP A 113 13.13 -12.99 9.59
CA TRP A 113 13.59 -11.60 9.55
C TRP A 113 13.20 -10.87 8.25
N ILE A 114 12.18 -11.36 7.54
CA ILE A 114 11.76 -10.78 6.26
C ILE A 114 11.38 -9.31 6.47
N ALA A 115 12.08 -8.38 5.81
CA ALA A 115 11.83 -6.95 5.99
C ALA A 115 10.44 -6.56 5.48
N GLY A 116 10.02 -7.15 4.35
CA GLY A 116 8.68 -7.02 3.81
C GLY A 116 8.66 -7.43 2.34
N THR A 117 7.78 -8.34 1.97
CA THR A 117 7.51 -8.71 0.57
C THR A 117 6.02 -8.60 0.32
N HIS A 118 5.65 -8.01 -0.82
CA HIS A 118 4.27 -7.83 -1.24
C HIS A 118 4.13 -8.27 -2.69
N ARG A 119 3.17 -9.15 -2.96
CA ARG A 119 2.85 -9.69 -4.27
C ARG A 119 1.39 -9.39 -4.58
N VAL A 120 1.14 -8.93 -5.80
CA VAL A 120 -0.19 -8.92 -6.40
C VAL A 120 -0.15 -9.88 -7.56
N GLY A 121 -0.96 -10.94 -7.46
CA GLY A 121 -1.15 -11.89 -8.55
C GLY A 121 -2.44 -11.59 -9.30
N ILE A 122 -2.39 -11.84 -10.61
CA ILE A 122 -3.49 -11.73 -11.55
C ILE A 122 -3.53 -13.07 -12.29
N GLU A 123 -4.54 -13.89 -12.00
CA GLU A 123 -4.65 -15.26 -12.50
C GLU A 123 -5.74 -15.33 -13.57
N GLY A 124 -5.42 -15.94 -14.71
CA GLY A 124 -6.36 -16.26 -15.76
C GLY A 124 -6.36 -17.74 -16.13
N PRO A 125 -7.26 -18.18 -17.02
CA PRO A 125 -7.32 -19.57 -17.48
C PRO A 125 -6.10 -20.02 -18.31
N HIS A 126 -5.28 -19.08 -18.79
CA HIS A 126 -4.19 -19.36 -19.73
C HIS A 126 -2.84 -18.77 -19.31
N ASP A 127 -2.84 -17.80 -18.41
CA ASP A 127 -1.66 -17.07 -17.97
C ASP A 127 -1.81 -16.54 -16.55
N SER A 128 -0.68 -16.13 -15.98
CA SER A 128 -0.65 -15.36 -14.75
C SER A 128 0.36 -14.23 -14.85
N VAL A 129 0.04 -13.12 -14.18
CA VAL A 129 0.91 -11.95 -14.06
C VAL A 129 1.12 -11.68 -12.57
N VAL A 130 2.38 -11.54 -12.17
CA VAL A 130 2.74 -11.23 -10.79
C VAL A 130 3.56 -9.95 -10.73
N LEU A 131 3.08 -9.02 -9.92
CA LEU A 131 3.84 -7.83 -9.53
C LEU A 131 4.35 -8.06 -8.11
N GLU A 132 5.67 -7.94 -7.92
CA GLU A 132 6.30 -8.14 -6.61
C GLU A 132 7.17 -6.95 -6.22
N HIS A 133 7.02 -6.51 -4.97
CA HIS A 133 7.95 -5.63 -4.30
C HIS A 133 8.61 -6.37 -3.12
N GLN A 134 9.92 -6.25 -3.00
CA GLN A 134 10.70 -6.80 -1.88
C GLN A 134 11.57 -5.72 -1.24
N ALA A 135 11.31 -5.42 0.03
CA ALA A 135 12.20 -4.63 0.86
C ALA A 135 13.40 -5.49 1.30
N ARG A 136 14.62 -4.96 1.12
CA ARG A 136 15.86 -5.62 1.57
C ARG A 136 16.24 -5.25 3.00
N SER A 137 15.95 -4.02 3.40
CA SER A 137 16.23 -3.48 4.73
C SER A 137 15.21 -2.38 5.07
N ARG A 138 15.27 -1.86 6.30
CA ARG A 138 14.46 -0.69 6.70
C ARG A 138 14.98 0.63 6.15
N GLU A 139 16.18 0.64 5.57
CA GLU A 139 16.82 1.86 5.06
C GLU A 139 16.01 2.47 3.92
N GLY A 140 15.39 1.65 3.06
CA GLY A 140 14.51 2.16 2.01
C GLY A 140 13.30 2.95 2.53
N PHE A 141 12.84 2.68 3.75
CA PHE A 141 11.79 3.48 4.39
C PHE A 141 12.36 4.77 5.01
N ALA A 142 13.57 4.69 5.55
CA ALA A 142 14.25 5.84 6.14
C ALA A 142 14.65 6.86 5.06
N ASP A 143 15.16 6.40 3.93
CA ASP A 143 15.51 7.23 2.77
C ASP A 143 14.33 8.07 2.29
N GLY A 144 13.18 7.44 1.99
CA GLY A 144 12.01 8.20 1.58
C GLY A 144 11.42 9.10 2.68
N ALA A 145 11.58 8.75 3.97
CA ALA A 145 11.20 9.63 5.07
C ALA A 145 12.11 10.86 5.18
N LEU A 146 13.41 10.72 4.93
CA LEU A 146 14.36 11.85 4.89
C LEU A 146 14.03 12.79 3.73
N ARG A 147 13.79 12.24 2.54
CA ARG A 147 13.40 13.00 1.36
C ARG A 147 12.04 13.72 1.55
N ALA A 148 11.09 13.06 2.21
CA ALA A 148 9.83 13.70 2.62
C ALA A 148 10.08 14.88 3.59
N ALA A 149 11.03 14.74 4.51
CA ALA A 149 11.39 15.81 5.44
C ALA A 149 12.07 17.00 4.73
N GLU A 150 12.93 16.74 3.75
CA GLU A 150 13.53 17.78 2.89
C GLU A 150 12.47 18.52 2.06
N TRP A 151 11.50 17.80 1.50
CA TRP A 151 10.37 18.40 0.81
C TRP A 151 9.53 19.27 1.78
N LEU A 152 9.22 18.74 2.97
CA LEU A 152 8.45 19.43 4.02
C LEU A 152 9.06 20.77 4.45
N ALA A 153 10.39 20.92 4.39
CA ALA A 153 11.07 22.17 4.75
C ALA A 153 10.63 23.38 3.90
N THR A 154 10.00 23.13 2.76
CA THR A 154 9.51 24.15 1.82
C THR A 154 8.02 24.01 1.49
N ALA A 155 7.35 23.01 2.07
CA ALA A 155 5.95 22.75 1.82
C ALA A 155 5.05 23.78 2.53
N PRO A 156 3.90 24.17 1.94
CA PRO A 156 2.92 24.96 2.66
C PRO A 156 2.31 24.15 3.83
N PRO A 157 1.62 24.83 4.77
CA PRO A 157 0.90 24.12 5.83
C PRO A 157 -0.15 23.16 5.26
N GLY A 158 -0.17 21.93 5.76
CA GLY A 158 -1.07 20.90 5.24
C GLY A 158 -0.77 19.50 5.76
N LEU A 159 -1.76 18.63 5.59
CA LEU A 159 -1.62 17.20 5.83
C LEU A 159 -1.52 16.49 4.48
N TYR A 160 -0.38 15.87 4.21
CA TYR A 160 -0.04 15.28 2.92
C TYR A 160 0.13 13.78 3.02
N ARG A 161 -0.36 13.03 2.04
CA ARG A 161 0.04 11.64 1.87
C ARG A 161 1.37 11.59 1.15
N PHE A 162 2.26 10.70 1.55
CA PHE A 162 3.55 10.52 0.87
C PHE A 162 3.37 10.13 -0.61
N GLU A 163 2.32 9.37 -0.92
CA GLU A 163 1.91 9.03 -2.29
C GLU A 163 1.62 10.28 -3.15
N ASP A 164 1.02 11.32 -2.55
CA ASP A 164 0.57 12.53 -3.26
C ASP A 164 1.72 13.49 -3.53
N VAL A 165 2.77 13.45 -2.70
CA VAL A 165 3.95 14.33 -2.82
C VAL A 165 5.14 13.63 -3.45
N LEU A 166 4.99 12.37 -3.87
CA LEU A 166 6.09 11.56 -4.38
C LEU A 166 6.74 12.20 -5.61
N ASP A 167 5.96 12.75 -6.54
CA ASP A 167 6.50 13.36 -7.76
C ASP A 167 7.34 14.60 -7.43
N ASP A 168 6.88 15.44 -6.50
CA ASP A 168 7.64 16.60 -6.02
C ASP A 168 8.91 16.19 -5.26
N VAL A 169 8.84 15.08 -4.52
CA VAL A 169 9.99 14.50 -3.81
C VAL A 169 11.04 13.99 -4.80
N LEU A 170 10.62 13.35 -5.89
CA LEU A 170 11.51 12.83 -6.92
C LEU A 170 12.09 13.92 -7.81
N ALA A 171 11.35 15.01 -8.05
CA ALA A 171 11.79 16.14 -8.87
C ALA A 171 12.93 16.98 -8.24
N ARG A 172 13.32 16.70 -6.99
CA ARG A 172 14.40 17.40 -6.26
C ARG A 172 15.77 16.75 -6.39
N GLU A 173 15.86 15.62 -7.10
CA GLU A 173 17.13 14.98 -7.49
C GLU A 173 17.81 15.72 -8.66
#